data_AF-A0A826HLN1-F1
#
_entry.id   AF-A0A826HLN1-F1
#
_cell.length_a   1.000
_cell.length_b   1.000
_cell.length_c   1.000
_cell.angle_alpha   90.00
_cell.angle_beta   90.00
_cell.angle_gamma   90.00
#
_symmetry.space_group_name_H-M   'P 1'
#
loop_
_entity.id
_entity.type
_entity.pdbx_description
1 polymer ?
#
loop_
_entity_poly.entity_id
_entity_poly.type
_entity_poly.pdbx_seq_one_letter_code
_entity_poly.pdbx_strand_id
1 'polypeptide(L)'
;MQKSFIAVWTLFLGLGLVGCGHQQQASPSSSSKKTSQQTSSRQASQSSSHSSKIASSSSDASHSTTKQPLWSNAKSAKLATFMASWSKTMGQQYESYWQGHSVDMYGLKIPDELGQAGTNQPGSMAMAVGDKAVTWALSTSGESNAEYTIVAIYSDAAHEPYLGKHVYLFTLHNGQPEVLVTQQNQGNDNNWLYFSETQNQELRLGFAKIVQGD
;
A
#
# COMPACT_ATOMS: atom_id res chain seq x y z
N MET A 1 20.24 7.82 -41.34
CA MET A 1 19.56 7.27 -42.53
C MET A 1 18.09 7.12 -42.20
N GLN A 2 17.26 8.06 -42.65
CA GLN A 2 15.81 8.02 -42.44
C GLN A 2 15.17 7.05 -43.43
N LYS A 3 14.32 6.15 -42.94
CA LYS A 3 13.40 5.36 -43.76
C LYS A 3 12.03 5.46 -43.11
N SER A 4 11.20 6.32 -43.70
CA SER A 4 9.74 6.37 -43.52
C SER A 4 9.09 5.13 -44.16
N PHE A 5 7.74 5.09 -44.13
CA PHE A 5 6.79 4.14 -44.75
C PHE A 5 6.13 3.22 -43.71
N ILE A 6 4.81 3.00 -43.64
CA ILE A 6 3.59 3.42 -44.36
C ILE A 6 2.44 3.20 -43.36
N ALA A 7 1.50 4.12 -43.29
CA ALA A 7 0.24 3.96 -42.58
C ALA A 7 -0.75 3.13 -43.42
N VAL A 8 -1.42 2.15 -42.81
CA VAL A 8 -2.62 1.53 -43.38
C VAL A 8 -3.72 1.57 -42.32
N TRP A 9 -4.75 2.36 -42.63
CA TRP A 9 -6.04 2.38 -41.96
C TRP A 9 -6.88 1.21 -42.44
N THR A 10 -7.44 0.43 -41.52
CA THR A 10 -8.57 -0.45 -41.83
C THR A 10 -9.70 -0.21 -40.84
N LEU A 11 -10.69 0.51 -41.35
CA LEU A 11 -12.02 0.75 -40.81
C LEU A 11 -12.86 -0.53 -40.94
N PHE A 12 -13.41 -1.06 -39.85
CA PHE A 12 -14.52 -2.01 -39.91
C PHE A 12 -15.73 -1.43 -39.17
N LEU A 13 -16.83 -1.36 -39.92
CA LEU A 13 -18.12 -0.77 -39.59
C LEU A 13 -19.19 -1.88 -39.71
N GLY A 14 -20.10 -1.96 -38.74
CA GLY A 14 -21.32 -2.77 -38.76
C GLY A 14 -21.86 -2.95 -37.32
N LEU A 15 -22.84 -2.15 -36.84
CA LEU A 15 -24.30 -2.29 -37.00
C LEU A 15 -24.76 -3.76 -36.96
N GLY A 16 -25.63 -4.26 -36.09
CA GLY A 16 -26.52 -3.73 -35.05
C GLY A 16 -27.63 -4.79 -34.84
N LEU A 17 -28.34 -4.81 -33.70
CA LEU A 17 -29.79 -5.03 -33.58
C LEU A 17 -30.25 -5.23 -32.13
N VAL A 18 -31.49 -4.77 -31.94
CA VAL A 18 -32.26 -4.48 -30.73
C VAL A 18 -32.90 -5.74 -30.13
N GLY A 19 -33.04 -5.77 -28.80
CA GLY A 19 -33.94 -6.68 -28.09
C GLY A 19 -34.64 -5.97 -26.92
N CYS A 20 -35.93 -5.69 -27.07
CA CYS A 20 -36.85 -5.21 -26.02
C CYS A 20 -37.76 -6.35 -25.54
N GLY A 21 -38.21 -6.32 -24.28
CA GLY A 21 -39.39 -7.07 -23.79
C GLY A 21 -39.39 -7.27 -22.26
N HIS A 22 -39.96 -6.36 -21.47
CA HIS A 22 -41.33 -6.36 -20.90
C HIS A 22 -41.67 -7.47 -19.86
N GLN A 23 -41.46 -7.13 -18.58
CA GLN A 23 -42.49 -6.80 -17.55
C GLN A 23 -43.62 -7.80 -17.15
N GLN A 24 -43.82 -7.86 -15.82
CA GLN A 24 -45.04 -8.11 -14.99
C GLN A 24 -45.36 -9.54 -14.51
N GLN A 25 -45.26 -9.81 -13.18
CA GLN A 25 -46.28 -9.74 -12.09
C GLN A 25 -46.95 -11.13 -11.86
N ALA A 26 -47.33 -11.61 -10.67
CA ALA A 26 -47.56 -11.05 -9.34
C ALA A 26 -47.52 -12.15 -8.24
N SER A 27 -47.50 -11.67 -6.99
CA SER A 27 -47.65 -12.27 -5.65
C SER A 27 -48.97 -13.06 -5.43
N PRO A 28 -49.43 -13.51 -4.22
CA PRO A 28 -49.34 -12.95 -2.84
C PRO A 28 -49.02 -14.00 -1.75
N SER A 29 -48.80 -13.71 -0.46
CA SER A 29 -49.67 -13.20 0.62
C SER A 29 -48.82 -13.22 1.92
N SER A 30 -48.98 -12.48 3.02
CA SER A 30 -50.09 -11.74 3.64
C SER A 30 -49.56 -11.00 4.89
N SER A 31 -50.02 -9.75 5.08
CA SER A 31 -50.45 -9.06 6.34
C SER A 31 -49.65 -9.25 7.65
N SER A 32 -49.29 -8.20 8.40
CA SER A 32 -50.26 -7.31 9.07
C SER A 32 -49.63 -6.03 9.65
N LYS A 33 -50.46 -4.98 9.66
CA LYS A 33 -50.27 -3.61 10.16
C LYS A 33 -50.25 -3.52 11.70
N LYS A 34 -49.55 -2.53 12.28
CA LYS A 34 -50.15 -1.27 12.80
C LYS A 34 -49.14 -0.35 13.50
N THR A 35 -49.29 0.93 13.19
CA THR A 35 -48.77 2.15 13.83
C THR A 35 -49.77 2.65 14.87
N SER A 36 -49.31 3.22 16.01
CA SER A 36 -49.43 4.67 16.34
C SER A 36 -49.06 5.00 17.80
N GLN A 37 -48.24 6.06 17.97
CA GLN A 37 -48.29 7.21 18.91
C GLN A 37 -48.53 6.99 20.43
N GLN A 38 -48.16 7.86 21.38
CA GLN A 38 -47.23 8.97 21.62
C GLN A 38 -47.53 9.40 23.09
N THR A 39 -46.59 10.11 23.74
CA THR A 39 -46.77 11.10 24.85
C THR A 39 -46.36 10.71 26.29
N SER A 40 -45.17 11.22 26.64
CA SER A 40 -44.75 12.07 27.77
C SER A 40 -45.47 12.07 29.13
N SER A 41 -44.69 11.86 30.20
CA SER A 41 -44.77 12.64 31.45
C SER A 41 -43.42 12.67 32.20
N ARG A 42 -43.23 13.75 32.96
CA ARG A 42 -42.00 14.21 33.64
C ARG A 42 -41.82 13.56 35.02
N GLN A 43 -40.57 13.52 35.52
CA GLN A 43 -40.11 14.28 36.71
C GLN A 43 -39.14 13.52 37.67
N ALA A 44 -38.02 14.21 37.95
CA ALA A 44 -37.24 14.34 39.19
C ALA A 44 -36.51 13.15 39.87
N SER A 45 -35.17 13.28 39.83
CA SER A 45 -34.24 13.40 40.96
C SER A 45 -34.18 12.32 42.05
N GLN A 46 -33.01 11.66 42.17
CA GLN A 46 -32.35 11.48 43.48
C GLN A 46 -30.87 11.10 43.33
N SER A 47 -30.06 11.85 44.07
CA SER A 47 -28.61 11.78 44.25
C SER A 47 -28.21 10.85 45.38
N SER A 48 -27.07 10.15 45.26
CA SER A 48 -26.24 9.77 46.41
C SER A 48 -24.80 9.43 45.99
N SER A 49 -23.87 9.97 46.75
CA SER A 49 -22.43 10.08 46.58
C SER A 49 -21.63 8.99 47.31
N HIS A 50 -20.30 8.99 47.03
CA HIS A 50 -19.17 8.39 47.78
C HIS A 50 -18.88 6.89 47.48
N SER A 51 -17.63 6.42 47.41
CA SER A 51 -16.38 6.95 47.95
C SER A 51 -15.16 6.44 47.18
N SER A 52 -14.19 7.33 47.02
CA SER A 52 -12.81 7.13 46.58
C SER A 52 -12.01 6.25 47.54
N LYS A 53 -11.24 5.30 47.01
CA LYS A 53 -10.05 4.76 47.68
C LYS A 53 -8.83 5.02 46.82
N ILE A 54 -8.09 6.04 47.26
CA ILE A 54 -6.75 6.41 46.79
C ILE A 54 -5.78 5.48 47.51
N ALA A 55 -5.02 4.67 46.76
CA ALA A 55 -3.81 4.06 47.25
C ALA A 55 -2.65 4.70 46.48
N SER A 56 -1.99 5.64 47.14
CA SER A 56 -0.73 6.24 46.70
C SER A 56 0.42 5.31 47.06
N SER A 57 1.17 4.86 46.07
CA SER A 57 2.53 4.37 46.23
C SER A 57 3.39 4.93 45.10
N SER A 58 4.00 6.09 45.37
CA SER A 58 5.30 6.52 44.84
C SER A 58 6.36 5.47 45.22
N SER A 59 7.41 5.15 44.47
CA SER A 59 8.05 5.73 43.28
C SER A 59 9.23 4.80 42.95
N ASP A 60 9.47 4.50 41.67
CA ASP A 60 10.80 4.41 41.05
C ASP A 60 10.64 3.96 39.60
N ALA A 61 10.30 4.91 38.72
CA ALA A 61 10.38 4.69 37.29
C ALA A 61 11.72 5.26 36.83
N SER A 62 12.75 4.43 36.82
CA SER A 62 13.93 4.62 35.99
C SER A 62 13.47 4.93 34.57
N HIS A 63 13.60 6.20 34.16
CA HIS A 63 13.23 6.64 32.83
C HIS A 63 14.27 6.10 31.84
N SER A 64 14.12 4.83 31.45
CA SER A 64 14.70 4.37 30.21
C SER A 64 14.00 5.15 29.11
N THR A 65 14.74 6.01 28.42
CA THR A 65 14.27 6.63 27.19
C THR A 65 14.19 5.52 26.15
N THR A 66 13.10 4.75 26.15
CA THR A 66 12.76 3.83 25.08
C THR A 66 12.58 4.66 23.82
N LYS A 67 13.64 4.71 23.01
CA LYS A 67 13.64 5.31 21.68
C LYS A 67 12.43 4.74 20.93
N GLN A 68 11.49 5.61 20.60
CA GLN A 68 10.30 5.21 19.87
C GLN A 68 10.72 4.70 18.48
N PRO A 69 10.13 3.60 17.99
CA PRO A 69 10.49 3.06 16.68
C PRO A 69 10.15 4.07 15.58
N LEU A 70 10.99 4.13 14.54
CA LEU A 70 10.80 5.03 13.41
C LEU A 70 9.53 4.68 12.62
N TRP A 71 9.14 3.40 12.61
CA TRP A 71 7.93 2.89 11.99
C TRP A 71 7.02 2.19 13.00
N SER A 72 5.70 2.18 12.75
CA SER A 72 4.73 1.56 13.64
C SER A 72 3.50 1.08 12.86
N ASN A 73 2.69 0.21 13.49
CA ASN A 73 1.44 -0.27 12.90
C ASN A 73 0.47 0.89 12.55
N ALA A 74 0.46 1.97 13.33
CA ALA A 74 -0.35 3.15 13.04
C ALA A 74 0.12 3.83 11.73
N LYS A 75 1.43 3.93 11.52
CA LYS A 75 2.00 4.47 10.27
C LYS A 75 1.73 3.53 9.09
N SER A 76 1.82 2.21 9.27
CA SER A 76 1.42 1.22 8.27
C SER A 76 -0.05 1.40 7.84
N ALA A 77 -0.96 1.62 8.80
CA ALA A 77 -2.38 1.84 8.50
C ALA A 77 -2.63 3.16 7.75
N LYS A 78 -1.94 4.25 8.14
CA LYS A 78 -1.96 5.52 7.40
C LYS A 78 -1.45 5.32 5.97
N LEU A 79 -0.35 4.59 5.79
CA LEU A 79 0.21 4.30 4.47
C LEU A 79 -0.74 3.47 3.61
N ALA A 80 -1.39 2.45 4.16
CA ALA A 80 -2.36 1.64 3.42
C ALA A 80 -3.57 2.48 2.95
N THR A 81 -4.05 3.39 3.79
CA THR A 81 -5.15 4.32 3.42
C THR A 81 -4.70 5.29 2.33
N PHE A 82 -3.48 5.83 2.45
CA PHE A 82 -2.88 6.69 1.45
C PHE A 82 -2.75 5.97 0.10
N MET A 83 -2.19 4.76 0.09
CA MET A 83 -2.03 3.97 -1.13
C MET A 83 -3.35 3.61 -1.78
N ALA A 84 -4.39 3.26 -1.00
CA ALA A 84 -5.71 3.01 -1.56
C ALA A 84 -6.30 4.24 -2.29
N SER A 85 -6.12 5.44 -1.72
CA SER A 85 -6.55 6.68 -2.36
C SER A 85 -5.72 7.01 -3.60
N TRP A 86 -4.40 6.81 -3.51
CA TRP A 86 -3.48 7.08 -4.61
C TRP A 86 -3.73 6.13 -5.80
N SER A 87 -3.88 4.83 -5.55
CA SER A 87 -4.31 3.82 -6.52
C SER A 87 -5.54 4.27 -7.31
N LYS A 88 -6.58 4.71 -6.59
CA LYS A 88 -7.82 5.21 -7.21
C LYS A 88 -7.59 6.45 -8.07
N THR A 89 -6.72 7.37 -7.62
CA THR A 89 -6.40 8.61 -8.35
C THR A 89 -5.66 8.31 -9.64
N MET A 90 -4.75 7.33 -9.62
CA MET A 90 -4.00 6.89 -10.80
C MET A 90 -4.81 5.97 -11.73
N GLY A 91 -5.94 5.42 -11.26
CA GLY A 91 -6.69 4.40 -11.99
C GLY A 91 -5.95 3.05 -12.06
N GLN A 92 -5.02 2.81 -11.13
CA GLN A 92 -4.18 1.62 -11.04
C GLN A 92 -4.50 0.85 -9.76
N GLN A 93 -4.25 -0.45 -9.73
CA GLN A 93 -4.57 -1.30 -8.59
C GLN A 93 -3.30 -1.75 -7.87
N TYR A 94 -2.86 -0.98 -6.88
CA TYR A 94 -1.73 -1.38 -6.04
C TYR A 94 -2.16 -2.26 -4.86
N GLU A 95 -1.44 -3.36 -4.69
CA GLU A 95 -1.54 -4.27 -3.55
C GLU A 95 -0.24 -4.27 -2.74
N SER A 96 -0.34 -4.59 -1.45
CA SER A 96 0.83 -4.72 -0.57
C SER A 96 1.44 -6.11 -0.67
N TYR A 97 2.77 -6.17 -0.74
CA TYR A 97 3.54 -7.41 -0.75
C TYR A 97 4.54 -7.43 0.40
N TRP A 98 4.94 -8.63 0.82
CA TRP A 98 5.87 -8.85 1.92
C TRP A 98 6.57 -10.19 1.77
N GLN A 99 7.45 -10.53 2.70
CA GLN A 99 8.10 -11.84 2.70
C GLN A 99 7.07 -12.98 2.75
N GLY A 100 7.20 -13.94 1.83
CA GLY A 100 6.27 -15.07 1.67
C GLY A 100 4.96 -14.71 0.97
N HIS A 101 4.76 -13.45 0.58
CA HIS A 101 3.63 -12.97 -0.20
C HIS A 101 4.14 -12.07 -1.32
N SER A 102 4.58 -12.70 -2.41
CA SER A 102 5.25 -12.05 -3.53
C SER A 102 4.35 -11.85 -4.75
N VAL A 103 4.72 -10.87 -5.57
CA VAL A 103 4.13 -10.64 -6.90
C VAL A 103 5.11 -10.99 -8.01
N ASP A 104 4.59 -11.44 -9.16
CA ASP A 104 5.39 -11.66 -10.35
C ASP A 104 5.67 -10.34 -11.10
N MET A 105 6.90 -9.84 -10.93
CA MET A 105 7.45 -8.71 -11.67
C MET A 105 8.32 -9.25 -12.81
N TYR A 106 7.70 -9.48 -13.96
CA TYR A 106 8.35 -9.99 -15.17
C TYR A 106 8.97 -11.40 -15.04
N GLY A 107 8.57 -12.21 -14.07
CA GLY A 107 9.20 -13.50 -13.76
C GLY A 107 10.14 -13.46 -12.56
N LEU A 108 10.31 -12.30 -11.91
CA LEU A 108 10.97 -12.15 -10.62
C LEU A 108 9.92 -11.99 -9.51
N LYS A 109 9.93 -12.85 -8.49
CA LYS A 109 8.98 -12.81 -7.38
C LYS A 109 9.42 -11.79 -6.33
N ILE A 110 8.79 -10.63 -6.29
CA ILE A 110 9.15 -9.56 -5.34
C ILE A 110 8.25 -9.62 -4.10
N PRO A 111 8.83 -9.62 -2.87
CA PRO A 111 10.25 -9.44 -2.55
C PRO A 111 11.10 -10.71 -2.41
N ASP A 112 10.54 -11.92 -2.50
CA ASP A 112 11.26 -13.14 -2.11
C ASP A 112 12.50 -13.45 -2.98
N GLU A 113 12.54 -12.98 -4.23
CA GLU A 113 13.67 -13.10 -5.16
C GLU A 113 14.44 -11.78 -5.33
N LEU A 114 14.16 -10.77 -4.50
CA LEU A 114 15.06 -9.62 -4.36
C LEU A 114 16.30 -10.09 -3.58
N GLY A 115 17.47 -9.95 -4.20
CA GLY A 115 18.75 -10.40 -3.65
C GLY A 115 19.45 -9.33 -2.81
N GLN A 116 20.40 -9.77 -1.98
CA GLN A 116 21.31 -8.88 -1.24
C GLN A 116 22.55 -8.55 -2.06
N ALA A 117 23.07 -7.33 -1.91
CA ALA A 117 24.34 -6.94 -2.50
C ALA A 117 25.47 -7.91 -2.09
N GLY A 118 26.29 -8.33 -3.06
CA GLY A 118 27.40 -9.25 -2.84
C GLY A 118 27.00 -10.72 -2.60
N THR A 119 25.73 -11.07 -2.71
CA THR A 119 25.26 -12.47 -2.62
C THR A 119 24.99 -13.05 -4.01
N ASN A 120 25.41 -14.29 -4.23
CA ASN A 120 25.14 -15.03 -5.46
C ASN A 120 24.02 -16.05 -5.23
N GLN A 121 22.79 -15.58 -5.06
CA GLN A 121 21.62 -16.45 -4.93
C GLN A 121 21.01 -16.73 -6.31
N PRO A 122 20.96 -18.00 -6.76
CA PRO A 122 20.35 -18.35 -8.04
C PRO A 122 18.89 -17.94 -8.09
N GLY A 123 18.46 -17.34 -9.21
CA GLY A 123 17.09 -16.88 -9.40
C GLY A 123 16.77 -15.54 -8.74
N SER A 124 17.72 -14.94 -8.02
CA SER A 124 17.56 -13.62 -7.40
C SER A 124 18.37 -12.55 -8.10
N MET A 125 17.91 -11.29 -7.99
CA MET A 125 18.61 -10.12 -8.51
C MET A 125 18.93 -9.17 -7.37
N ALA A 126 20.19 -8.74 -7.23
CA ALA A 126 20.56 -7.85 -6.14
C ALA A 126 19.88 -6.48 -6.30
N MET A 127 19.36 -5.91 -5.21
CA MET A 127 18.81 -4.56 -5.22
C MET A 127 19.92 -3.54 -5.52
N ALA A 128 19.68 -2.66 -6.48
CA ALA A 128 20.53 -1.53 -6.78
C ALA A 128 19.72 -0.23 -6.76
N VAL A 129 20.34 0.87 -6.32
CA VAL A 129 19.77 2.21 -6.40
C VAL A 129 20.74 3.09 -7.18
N GLY A 130 20.30 3.62 -8.32
CA GLY A 130 21.21 4.31 -9.24
C GLY A 130 22.22 3.33 -9.85
N ASP A 131 23.51 3.60 -9.68
CA ASP A 131 24.63 2.84 -10.25
C ASP A 131 25.32 1.90 -9.24
N LYS A 132 24.74 1.70 -8.06
CA LYS A 132 25.31 0.85 -6.99
C LYS A 132 24.34 -0.22 -6.51
N ALA A 133 24.85 -1.42 -6.26
CA ALA A 133 24.16 -2.41 -5.44
C ALA A 133 24.14 -1.95 -3.97
N VAL A 134 23.01 -2.16 -3.29
CA VAL A 134 22.80 -1.69 -1.92
C VAL A 134 22.35 -2.81 -1.00
N THR A 135 22.60 -2.66 0.29
CA THR A 135 22.04 -3.55 1.31
C THR A 135 20.65 -3.08 1.70
N TRP A 136 19.76 -4.02 1.98
CA TRP A 136 18.40 -3.70 2.42
C TRP A 136 17.87 -4.72 3.42
N ALA A 137 16.89 -4.31 4.21
CA ALA A 137 16.18 -5.20 5.13
C ALA A 137 14.71 -4.82 5.25
N LEU A 138 13.84 -5.81 5.35
CA LEU A 138 12.44 -5.60 5.75
C LEU A 138 12.39 -5.34 7.26
N SER A 139 11.63 -4.33 7.68
CA SER A 139 11.46 -4.01 9.09
C SER A 139 10.08 -3.46 9.38
N THR A 140 9.41 -4.04 10.37
CA THR A 140 8.13 -3.54 10.89
C THR A 140 8.29 -2.43 11.92
N SER A 141 9.50 -2.25 12.47
CA SER A 141 9.85 -1.13 13.37
C SER A 141 10.55 0.03 12.65
N GLY A 142 10.96 -0.18 11.40
CA GLY A 142 11.76 0.79 10.65
C GLY A 142 13.22 0.87 11.11
N GLU A 143 13.65 -0.06 11.96
CA GLU A 143 15.05 -0.17 12.37
C GLU A 143 15.71 -1.36 11.67
N SER A 144 16.91 -1.13 11.10
CA SER A 144 17.81 -2.16 10.59
C SER A 144 19.24 -1.61 10.49
N ASN A 145 20.21 -2.48 10.26
CA ASN A 145 21.60 -2.10 9.96
C ASN A 145 21.88 -2.00 8.45
N ALA A 146 20.86 -2.15 7.60
CA ALA A 146 20.99 -2.05 6.16
C ALA A 146 20.94 -0.58 5.73
N GLU A 147 21.49 -0.28 4.55
CA GLU A 147 21.42 1.06 3.95
C GLU A 147 19.97 1.49 3.73
N TYR A 148 19.14 0.58 3.22
CA TYR A 148 17.71 0.79 3.01
C TYR A 148 16.87 -0.12 3.90
N THR A 149 16.09 0.49 4.80
CA THR A 149 15.09 -0.25 5.59
C THR A 149 13.74 -0.18 4.89
N ILE A 150 13.27 -1.29 4.33
CA ILE A 150 11.97 -1.36 3.65
C ILE A 150 10.87 -1.58 4.70
N VAL A 151 9.92 -0.65 4.77
CA VAL A 151 8.79 -0.70 5.71
C VAL A 151 7.47 -1.09 5.05
N ALA A 152 7.37 -0.96 3.73
CA ALA A 152 6.27 -1.49 2.94
C ALA A 152 6.67 -1.66 1.46
N ILE A 153 5.99 -2.57 0.76
CA ILE A 153 6.14 -2.82 -0.66
C ILE A 153 4.76 -2.78 -1.29
N TYR A 154 4.60 -2.02 -2.37
CA TYR A 154 3.37 -2.00 -3.15
C TYR A 154 3.65 -2.24 -4.62
N SER A 155 2.79 -2.98 -5.29
CA SER A 155 2.89 -3.21 -6.72
C SER A 155 1.52 -3.35 -7.37
N ASP A 156 1.43 -2.92 -8.63
CA ASP A 156 0.28 -3.09 -9.51
C ASP A 156 0.47 -4.27 -10.49
N ALA A 157 1.55 -5.04 -10.34
CA ALA A 157 1.99 -6.06 -11.28
C ALA A 157 1.00 -7.24 -11.46
N ALA A 158 0.07 -7.44 -10.52
CA ALA A 158 -1.00 -8.44 -10.65
C ALA A 158 -2.10 -7.99 -11.63
N HIS A 159 -2.22 -6.69 -11.90
CA HIS A 159 -3.35 -6.09 -12.61
C HIS A 159 -2.94 -5.35 -13.89
N GLU A 160 -1.73 -4.80 -13.91
CA GLU A 160 -1.23 -4.08 -15.07
C GLU A 160 -0.77 -5.02 -16.20
N PRO A 161 -0.92 -4.59 -17.47
CA PRO A 161 -0.40 -5.34 -18.61
C PRO A 161 1.12 -5.48 -18.48
N TYR A 162 1.68 -6.47 -19.18
CA TYR A 162 3.10 -6.85 -19.05
C TYR A 162 4.01 -5.62 -18.98
N LEU A 163 3.98 -4.69 -19.93
CA LEU A 163 4.90 -3.52 -19.95
C LEU A 163 4.56 -2.35 -19.01
N GLY A 164 3.54 -2.47 -18.14
CA GLY A 164 3.06 -1.39 -17.28
C GLY A 164 3.23 -1.64 -15.77
N LYS A 165 4.05 -2.62 -15.38
CA LYS A 165 4.15 -3.06 -13.99
C LYS A 165 5.14 -2.19 -13.21
N HIS A 166 4.76 -1.82 -11.98
CA HIS A 166 5.54 -1.02 -11.06
C HIS A 166 5.69 -1.73 -9.72
N VAL A 167 6.87 -1.64 -9.12
CA VAL A 167 7.09 -1.94 -7.70
C VAL A 167 7.57 -0.66 -7.03
N TYR A 168 6.88 -0.26 -5.96
CA TYR A 168 7.29 0.79 -5.05
C TYR A 168 7.78 0.19 -3.74
N LEU A 169 8.98 0.62 -3.31
CA LEU A 169 9.51 0.33 -1.98
C LEU A 169 9.41 1.61 -1.14
N PHE A 170 8.69 1.52 -0.03
CA PHE A 170 8.66 2.57 0.98
C PHE A 170 9.78 2.31 1.97
N THR A 171 10.79 3.16 1.96
CA THR A 171 12.06 2.90 2.64
C THR A 171 12.46 4.00 3.60
N LEU A 172 13.18 3.63 4.65
CA LEU A 172 13.94 4.53 5.49
C LEU A 172 15.42 4.37 5.13
N HIS A 173 15.96 5.36 4.42
CA HIS A 173 17.37 5.43 4.08
C HIS A 173 18.06 6.32 5.12
N ASN A 174 18.89 5.72 5.97
CA ASN A 174 19.47 6.39 7.14
C ASN A 174 18.42 7.12 8.02
N GLY A 175 17.24 6.51 8.17
CA GLY A 175 16.11 7.06 8.93
C GLY A 175 15.29 8.14 8.20
N GLN A 176 15.65 8.53 6.98
CA GLN A 176 14.89 9.47 6.17
C GLN A 176 13.93 8.73 5.23
N PRO A 177 12.68 9.21 5.06
CA PRO A 177 11.72 8.60 4.13
C PRO A 177 12.16 8.76 2.68
N GLU A 178 12.27 7.66 1.96
CA GLU A 178 12.54 7.61 0.52
C GLU A 178 11.64 6.56 -0.14
N VAL A 179 10.96 6.93 -1.23
CA VAL A 179 10.11 6.00 -2.00
C VAL A 179 10.83 5.66 -3.29
N LEU A 180 11.22 4.39 -3.41
CA LEU A 180 11.91 3.87 -4.58
C LEU A 180 10.92 3.22 -5.53
N VAL A 181 11.20 3.27 -6.83
CA VAL A 181 10.39 2.64 -7.88
C VAL A 181 11.25 1.88 -8.87
N THR A 182 10.73 0.75 -9.35
CA THR A 182 11.23 0.06 -10.54
C THR A 182 10.09 -0.35 -11.46
N GLN A 183 10.38 -0.34 -12.75
CA GLN A 183 9.58 -0.92 -13.84
C GLN A 183 10.46 -1.83 -14.71
N GLN A 184 11.63 -2.19 -14.21
CA GLN A 184 12.64 -2.89 -14.98
C GLN A 184 12.26 -4.36 -15.13
N ASN A 185 12.41 -4.89 -16.35
CA ASN A 185 12.40 -6.33 -16.57
C ASN A 185 13.67 -6.98 -15.97
N GLN A 186 13.60 -8.27 -15.70
CA GLN A 186 14.74 -9.06 -15.28
C GLN A 186 15.81 -9.19 -16.37
N GLY A 187 17.04 -9.51 -15.95
CA GLY A 187 18.17 -9.78 -16.84
C GLY A 187 18.93 -8.51 -17.24
N ASN A 188 20.18 -8.42 -16.79
CA ASN A 188 21.19 -7.46 -17.23
C ASN A 188 22.57 -7.99 -16.84
N ASP A 189 23.63 -7.37 -17.35
CA ASP A 189 25.02 -7.81 -17.17
C ASP A 189 25.45 -7.88 -15.68
N ASN A 190 24.83 -7.08 -14.81
CA ASN A 190 25.15 -7.02 -13.39
C ASN A 190 24.27 -7.94 -12.52
N ASN A 191 23.22 -8.55 -13.09
CA ASN A 191 22.17 -9.26 -12.36
C ASN A 191 21.54 -8.44 -11.21
N TRP A 192 21.29 -7.15 -11.47
CA TRP A 192 20.69 -6.23 -10.48
C TRP A 192 19.27 -5.82 -10.84
N LEU A 193 18.43 -5.62 -9.83
CA LEU A 193 17.15 -4.93 -9.98
C LEU A 193 17.36 -3.46 -9.60
N TYR A 194 17.38 -2.59 -10.61
CA TYR A 194 17.60 -1.16 -10.45
C TYR A 194 16.33 -0.45 -9.99
N PHE A 195 16.48 0.30 -8.91
CA PHE A 195 15.52 1.25 -8.41
C PHE A 195 16.03 2.68 -8.56
N SER A 196 15.08 3.61 -8.61
CA SER A 196 15.33 5.05 -8.51
C SER A 196 14.32 5.67 -7.55
N GLU A 197 14.63 6.82 -6.96
CA GLU A 197 13.62 7.58 -6.21
C GLU A 197 12.46 7.93 -7.16
N THR A 198 11.22 7.71 -6.72
CA THR A 198 10.05 8.01 -7.52
C THR A 198 9.98 9.50 -7.84
N GLN A 199 9.67 9.85 -9.08
CA GLN A 199 9.38 11.24 -9.45
C GLN A 199 7.98 11.68 -9.02
N ASN A 200 7.14 10.75 -8.54
CA ASN A 200 5.79 11.05 -8.08
C ASN A 200 5.83 11.83 -6.75
N GLN A 201 5.51 13.12 -6.81
CA GLN A 201 5.54 14.01 -5.65
C GLN A 201 4.53 13.63 -4.57
N GLU A 202 3.37 13.07 -4.93
CA GLU A 202 2.36 12.65 -3.97
C GLU A 202 2.88 11.50 -3.10
N LEU A 203 3.51 10.49 -3.71
CA LEU A 203 4.14 9.40 -2.97
C LEU A 203 5.25 9.89 -2.04
N ARG A 204 6.17 10.73 -2.55
CA ARG A 204 7.28 11.27 -1.77
C ARG A 204 6.80 12.07 -0.57
N LEU A 205 5.93 13.05 -0.80
CA LEU A 205 5.45 13.95 0.25
C LEU A 205 4.47 13.24 1.20
N GLY A 206 3.61 12.36 0.67
CA GLY A 206 2.65 11.59 1.45
C GLY A 206 3.36 10.65 2.43
N PHE A 207 4.34 9.89 1.95
CA PHE A 207 5.11 9.01 2.81
C PHE A 207 5.95 9.79 3.84
N ALA A 208 6.58 10.90 3.45
CA ALA A 208 7.34 11.73 4.37
C ALA A 208 6.48 12.25 5.54
N LYS A 209 5.26 12.73 5.26
CA LYS A 209 4.28 13.14 6.28
C LYS A 209 3.93 12.00 7.25
N ILE A 210 3.67 10.81 6.70
CA ILE A 210 3.35 9.62 7.52
C ILE A 210 4.50 9.26 8.45
N VAL A 211 5.75 9.32 7.98
CA VAL A 211 6.94 9.05 8.79
C VAL A 211 7.10 10.11 9.89
N GLN A 212 6.85 11.38 9.59
CA GLN A 212 6.97 12.50 10.53
C GLN A 212 5.83 12.50 11.59
N GLY A 213 4.71 11.83 11.30
CA GLY A 213 3.60 11.64 12.25
C GLY A 213 2.40 12.55 12.00
N ASP A 214 2.39 13.31 10.91
CA ASP A 214 1.32 14.21 10.50
C ASP A 214 0.03 13.46 10.09
#